data_AF-A0A3P9MNK5-F1
#
_entry.id   AF-A0A3P9MNK5-F1
#
_cell.length_a   1.000
_cell.length_b   1.000
_cell.length_c   1.000
_cell.angle_alpha   90.00
_cell.angle_beta   90.00
_cell.angle_gamma   90.00
#
_symmetry.space_group_name_H-M   'P 1'
#
loop_
_entity.id
_entity.type
_entity.pdbx_description
1 polymer ?
#
loop_
_entity_poly.entity_id
_entity_poly.type
_entity_poly.pdbx_seq_one_letter_code
_entity_poly.pdbx_strand_id
1 'polypeptide(L)'
;MKWQKKIRKNRVLFWFSSHISLWGSISFYLANLLNFVVATFYPFGDDGDEGTLSSMWNITLWASLGLFTALLPVFPKPWGILFFLVSLILRAIYTMGLAPALFLLGSVNLFNKLVFLASFVGNQGTFTRGYKAVVMDMLFVYHLAYAIICVLGLFVHEFFYSFLLFDLVSREETLLNVIKSVTRNGRSIFLTAVLAIFLVYFFSIIGFLFLKDDFRMEVDPLPLPGQNPLFGPFPNSCMKDSCPTLPSAPHDGEDDGMERVCDTLLMCIITVLNQGLRNGGGVGDILRRPSKEEPLFAARVVYDLLFFFVVIIIVLNLIFGVIIDTFADLRSEKQRKEEILKTTCFICGLERDKFDNKTVTFEEHIKSEHNMWHYLYFLVLVRVKDPTEYTGPESYVAQMIAEKNLEWFPRMRAMSLVSNEGDNEQNEMRSLQEKLTNTVTLISQLSSQLAELKEQMTEQRKNKQRMGFLAPQSNHYIPGN
;
A
#
# COMPACT_ATOMS: atom_id res chain seq x y z
N MET A 1 14.38 -18.70 13.56
CA MET A 1 14.58 -19.37 14.87
C MET A 1 16.05 -19.63 15.22
N LYS A 2 16.85 -20.35 14.42
CA LYS A 2 18.28 -20.62 14.73
C LYS A 2 19.09 -19.33 15.00
N TRP A 3 18.91 -18.32 14.17
CA TRP A 3 19.55 -17.01 14.34
C TRP A 3 19.16 -16.31 15.65
N GLN A 4 17.88 -16.32 16.00
CA GLN A 4 17.38 -15.76 17.26
C GLN A 4 18.02 -16.45 18.48
N LYS A 5 18.25 -17.78 18.44
CA LYS A 5 19.02 -18.50 19.48
C LYS A 5 20.47 -18.02 19.55
N LYS A 6 21.11 -17.70 18.41
CA LYS A 6 22.48 -17.17 18.36
C LYS A 6 22.56 -15.74 18.90
N ILE A 7 21.60 -14.87 18.55
CA ILE A 7 21.54 -13.50 19.08
C ILE A 7 21.31 -13.47 20.58
N ARG A 8 20.41 -14.30 21.12
CA ARG A 8 20.15 -14.34 22.57
C ARG A 8 21.40 -14.70 23.39
N LYS A 9 22.41 -15.35 22.80
CA LYS A 9 23.71 -15.60 23.46
C LYS A 9 24.53 -14.31 23.63
N ASN A 10 24.36 -13.33 22.75
CA ASN A 10 25.01 -12.02 22.85
C ASN A 10 24.03 -11.00 23.44
N ARG A 11 24.18 -10.70 24.74
CA ARG A 11 23.29 -9.81 25.49
C ARG A 11 23.21 -8.40 24.90
N VAL A 12 24.33 -7.86 24.43
CA VAL A 12 24.41 -6.49 23.88
C VAL A 12 23.62 -6.39 22.58
N LEU A 13 23.93 -7.25 21.61
CA LEU A 13 23.24 -7.25 20.32
C LEU A 13 21.74 -7.57 20.49
N PHE A 14 21.40 -8.49 21.38
CA PHE A 14 20.00 -8.80 21.70
C PHE A 14 19.27 -7.57 22.24
N TRP A 15 19.85 -6.85 23.21
CA TRP A 15 19.23 -5.67 23.80
C TRP A 15 18.96 -4.58 22.75
N PHE A 16 19.94 -4.26 21.90
CA PHE A 16 19.76 -3.30 20.81
C PHE A 16 18.67 -3.75 19.81
N SER A 17 18.75 -5.01 19.35
CA SER A 17 17.79 -5.58 18.39
C SER A 17 16.36 -5.68 18.92
N SER A 18 16.19 -5.88 20.23
CA SER A 18 14.88 -5.98 20.88
C SER A 18 14.15 -4.64 20.95
N HIS A 19 14.86 -3.52 20.90
CA HIS A 19 14.31 -2.17 21.02
C HIS A 19 14.27 -1.43 19.67
N ILE A 20 14.13 -2.17 18.57
CA ILE A 20 14.12 -1.61 17.20
C ILE A 20 13.11 -0.48 17.00
N SER A 21 11.89 -0.60 17.56
CA SER A 21 10.85 0.42 17.46
C SER A 21 11.23 1.72 18.16
N LEU A 22 11.91 1.63 19.32
CA LEU A 22 12.37 2.79 20.08
C LEU A 22 13.45 3.56 19.33
N TRP A 23 14.46 2.88 18.78
CA TRP A 23 15.50 3.50 17.96
C TRP A 23 14.91 4.21 16.73
N GLY A 24 13.92 3.58 16.10
CA GLY A 24 13.16 4.17 15.00
C GLY A 24 12.44 5.44 15.42
N SER A 25 11.71 5.43 16.55
CA SER A 25 11.01 6.61 17.06
C SER A 25 11.95 7.75 17.44
N ILE A 26 13.08 7.46 18.08
CA ILE A 26 14.08 8.49 18.41
C ILE A 26 14.61 9.16 17.15
N SER A 27 14.96 8.39 16.11
CA SER A 27 15.45 8.97 14.85
C SER A 27 14.42 9.88 14.19
N PHE A 28 13.15 9.48 14.21
CA PHE A 28 12.05 10.27 13.66
C PHE A 28 11.85 11.59 14.42
N TYR A 29 11.81 11.55 15.76
CA TYR A 29 11.66 12.78 16.55
C TYR A 29 12.87 13.71 16.41
N LEU A 30 14.09 13.17 16.37
CA LEU A 30 15.31 13.96 16.12
C LEU A 30 15.30 14.61 14.74
N ALA A 31 14.84 13.90 13.70
CA ALA A 31 14.71 14.46 12.35
C ALA A 31 13.68 15.59 12.30
N ASN A 32 12.52 15.44 12.95
CA ASN A 32 11.53 16.52 13.02
C ASN A 32 12.07 17.73 13.78
N LEU A 33 12.78 17.50 14.88
CA LEU A 33 13.43 18.56 15.65
C LEU A 33 14.48 19.31 14.82
N LEU A 34 15.36 18.60 14.12
CA LEU A 34 16.37 19.20 13.22
C LEU A 34 15.70 20.10 12.18
N ASN A 35 14.67 19.60 11.50
CA ASN A 35 13.95 20.38 10.50
C ASN A 35 13.21 21.58 11.09
N PHE A 36 12.64 21.44 12.29
CA PHE A 36 12.00 22.56 12.98
C PHE A 36 13.02 23.65 13.31
N VAL A 37 14.18 23.30 13.86
CA VAL A 37 15.26 24.26 14.16
C VAL A 37 15.76 24.94 12.89
N VAL A 38 15.98 24.19 11.81
CA VAL A 38 16.38 24.78 10.51
C VAL A 38 15.30 25.73 10.00
N ALA A 39 14.02 25.35 10.05
CA ALA A 39 12.92 26.18 9.58
C ALA A 39 12.73 27.49 10.36
N THR A 40 13.03 27.49 11.67
CA THR A 40 12.83 28.69 12.51
C THR A 40 14.00 29.67 12.49
N PHE A 41 15.22 29.18 12.25
CA PHE A 41 16.43 29.97 12.43
C PHE A 41 17.26 30.18 11.15
N TYR A 42 16.82 29.64 10.00
CA TYR A 42 17.46 29.89 8.71
C TYR A 42 16.93 31.20 8.06
N PRO A 43 17.75 32.03 7.38
CA PRO A 43 19.19 31.86 7.10
C PRO A 43 20.07 32.16 8.33
N PHE A 44 21.19 31.44 8.43
CA PHE A 44 22.10 31.55 9.55
C PHE A 44 23.05 32.73 9.38
N GLY A 45 22.82 33.84 10.09
CA GLY A 45 23.84 34.85 10.36
C GLY A 45 24.38 35.64 9.17
N ASP A 46 23.50 36.20 8.33
CA ASP A 46 23.91 37.23 7.34
C ASP A 46 23.81 38.67 7.89
N ASP A 47 23.15 38.85 9.02
CA ASP A 47 23.21 40.10 9.78
C ASP A 47 24.35 39.95 10.79
N GLY A 48 25.33 40.84 10.77
CA GLY A 48 26.54 40.84 11.61
C GLY A 48 26.33 40.90 13.13
N ASP A 49 25.16 40.51 13.62
CA ASP A 49 24.88 40.18 15.00
C ASP A 49 25.30 38.72 15.26
N GLU A 50 26.60 38.53 15.50
CA GLU A 50 27.09 37.41 16.31
C GLU A 50 26.38 37.42 17.67
N GLY A 51 25.17 36.85 17.72
CA GLY A 51 24.69 36.02 18.82
C GLY A 51 24.71 36.58 20.24
N THR A 52 24.72 37.89 20.48
CA THR A 52 24.34 38.43 21.80
C THR A 52 22.86 38.78 21.80
N LEU A 53 21.99 37.76 21.84
CA LEU A 53 20.62 37.96 22.30
C LEU A 53 20.70 38.69 23.67
N SER A 54 19.84 39.68 23.89
CA SER A 54 19.87 40.52 25.09
C SER A 54 19.94 39.69 26.38
N SER A 55 20.62 40.22 27.42
CA SER A 55 20.75 39.57 28.74
C SER A 55 19.42 39.01 29.31
N MET A 56 18.29 39.60 28.90
CA MET A 56 16.95 39.13 29.23
C MET A 56 16.66 37.73 28.71
N TRP A 57 17.01 37.39 27.47
CA TRP A 57 16.78 36.06 26.91
C TRP A 57 17.62 34.98 27.59
N ASN A 58 18.85 35.30 28.01
CA ASN A 58 19.68 34.39 28.80
C ASN A 58 18.99 34.00 30.11
N ILE A 59 18.46 35.00 30.82
CA ILE A 59 17.75 34.83 32.10
C ILE A 59 16.45 34.06 31.88
N THR A 60 15.67 34.41 30.85
CA THR A 60 14.42 33.71 30.52
C THR A 60 14.66 32.25 30.16
N LEU A 61 15.71 31.93 29.41
CA LEU A 61 16.05 30.54 29.06
C LEU A 61 16.47 29.74 30.30
N TRP A 62 17.28 30.31 31.20
CA TRP A 62 17.62 29.68 32.48
C TRP A 62 16.40 29.48 33.39
N ALA A 63 15.54 30.48 33.50
CA ALA A 63 14.29 30.40 34.25
C ALA A 63 13.37 29.32 33.68
N SER A 64 13.27 29.23 32.35
CA SER A 64 12.49 28.19 31.67
C SER A 64 13.04 26.78 31.93
N LEU A 65 14.37 26.60 31.87
CA LEU A 65 15.02 25.31 32.12
C LEU A 65 14.81 24.88 33.57
N GLY A 66 14.99 25.80 34.52
CA GLY A 66 14.73 25.55 35.94
C GLY A 66 13.26 25.19 36.20
N LEU A 67 12.32 25.94 35.62
CA LEU A 67 10.89 25.71 35.74
C LEU A 67 10.49 24.32 35.18
N PHE A 68 10.89 24.00 33.96
CA PHE A 68 10.54 22.72 33.35
C PHE A 68 11.23 21.54 34.05
N THR A 69 12.44 21.72 34.59
CA THR A 69 13.10 20.70 35.42
C THR A 69 12.34 20.45 36.73
N ALA A 70 11.85 21.51 37.39
CA ALA A 70 11.06 21.38 38.62
C ALA A 70 9.66 20.79 38.38
N LEU A 71 9.10 20.97 37.18
CA LEU A 71 7.79 20.48 36.77
C LEU A 71 7.78 19.04 36.24
N LEU A 72 8.95 18.46 35.91
CA LEU A 72 9.11 17.06 35.47
C LEU A 72 8.40 16.01 36.34
N PRO A 73 8.47 16.06 37.69
CA PRO A 73 7.77 15.10 38.55
C PRO A 73 6.26 15.34 38.68
N VAL A 74 5.75 16.52 38.29
CA VAL A 74 4.34 16.93 38.45
C VAL A 74 3.54 16.72 37.17
N PHE A 75 4.14 16.93 36.01
CA PHE A 75 3.46 16.80 34.72
C PHE A 75 3.33 15.34 34.24
N PRO A 76 2.33 15.04 33.40
CA PRO A 76 2.26 13.76 32.69
C PRO A 76 3.56 13.51 31.92
N LYS A 77 4.14 12.31 32.13
CA LYS A 77 5.46 11.89 31.63
C LYS A 77 5.79 12.29 30.17
N PRO A 78 4.91 12.16 29.16
CA PRO A 78 5.26 12.52 27.78
C PRO A 78 5.42 14.02 27.57
N TRP A 79 4.55 14.84 28.15
CA TRP A 79 4.57 16.30 28.01
C TRP A 79 5.69 16.92 28.83
N GLY A 80 5.95 16.39 30.04
CA GLY A 80 7.05 16.86 30.89
C GLY A 80 8.42 16.66 30.24
N ILE A 81 8.68 15.47 29.67
CA ILE A 81 9.94 15.19 28.96
C ILE A 81 10.08 16.08 27.73
N LEU A 82 8.99 16.32 26.98
CA LEU A 82 9.02 17.16 25.79
C LEU A 82 9.41 18.61 26.13
N PHE A 83 8.73 19.26 27.08
CA PHE A 83 9.04 20.65 27.46
C PHE A 83 10.45 20.80 28.02
N PHE A 84 10.91 19.82 28.81
CA PHE A 84 12.29 19.79 29.29
C PHE A 84 13.31 19.69 28.15
N LEU A 85 13.10 18.76 27.21
CA LEU A 85 14.01 18.61 26.05
C LEU A 85 14.03 19.87 25.18
N VAL A 86 12.87 20.47 24.89
CA VAL A 86 12.78 21.71 24.11
C VAL A 86 13.54 22.85 24.80
N SER A 87 13.35 23.04 26.11
CA SER A 87 14.08 24.06 26.88
C SER A 87 15.59 23.80 26.89
N LEU A 88 16.01 22.53 27.02
CA LEU A 88 17.42 22.13 26.94
C LEU A 88 18.03 22.42 25.56
N ILE A 89 17.29 22.15 24.48
CA ILE A 89 17.75 22.39 23.10
C ILE A 89 17.84 23.88 22.79
N LEU A 90 16.83 24.67 23.16
CA LEU A 90 16.85 26.13 23.04
C LEU A 90 18.01 26.74 23.81
N ARG A 91 18.29 26.21 25.01
CA ARG A 91 19.46 26.61 25.79
C ARG A 91 20.77 26.23 25.09
N ALA A 92 20.89 25.02 24.56
CA ALA A 92 22.07 24.55 23.86
C ALA A 92 22.38 25.43 22.62
N ILE A 93 21.36 25.77 21.84
CA ILE A 93 21.45 26.70 20.69
C ILE A 93 21.95 28.08 21.15
N TYR A 94 21.41 28.62 22.24
CA TYR A 94 21.84 29.91 22.80
C TYR A 94 23.30 29.89 23.26
N THR A 95 23.77 28.80 23.89
CA THR A 95 25.12 28.74 24.46
C THR A 95 26.23 28.38 23.46
N MET A 96 25.92 27.53 22.49
CA MET A 96 26.92 26.97 21.56
C MET A 96 26.86 27.63 20.17
N GLY A 97 25.85 28.47 19.93
CA GLY A 97 25.48 28.88 18.58
C GLY A 97 24.71 27.78 17.86
N LEU A 98 24.06 28.18 16.77
CA LEU A 98 23.15 27.31 16.03
C LEU A 98 23.85 26.24 15.20
N ALA A 99 24.94 26.60 14.50
CA ALA A 99 25.67 25.65 13.66
C ALA A 99 26.31 24.49 14.48
N PRO A 100 27.00 24.73 15.61
CA PRO A 100 27.51 23.63 16.46
C PRO A 100 26.38 22.79 17.09
N ALA A 101 25.25 23.41 17.44
CA ALA A 101 24.09 22.69 17.98
C ALA A 101 23.45 21.76 16.92
N LEU A 102 23.31 22.22 15.67
CA LEU A 102 22.82 21.42 14.55
C LEU A 102 23.78 20.28 14.20
N PHE A 103 25.09 20.53 14.21
CA PHE A 103 26.09 19.49 14.00
C PHE A 103 26.01 18.39 15.08
N LEU A 104 25.83 18.77 16.35
CA LEU A 104 25.66 17.83 17.46
C LEU A 104 24.38 17.01 17.32
N LEU A 105 23.23 17.66 17.07
CA LEU A 105 21.94 16.98 16.88
C LEU A 105 21.96 16.05 15.66
N GLY A 106 22.55 16.48 14.55
CA GLY A 106 22.72 15.67 13.34
C GLY A 106 23.61 14.45 13.59
N SER A 107 24.70 14.63 14.34
CA SER A 107 25.61 13.54 14.71
C SER A 107 24.93 12.51 15.62
N VAL A 108 24.13 12.97 16.58
CA VAL A 108 23.31 12.10 17.44
C VAL A 108 22.27 11.34 16.61
N ASN A 109 21.61 11.99 15.65
CA ASN A 109 20.64 11.33 14.77
C ASN A 109 21.32 10.28 13.87
N LEU A 110 22.49 10.59 13.29
CA LEU A 110 23.26 9.63 12.49
C LEU A 110 23.69 8.43 13.34
N PHE A 111 24.25 8.67 14.53
CA PHE A 111 24.64 7.58 15.44
C PHE A 111 23.43 6.70 15.80
N ASN A 112 22.31 7.31 16.18
CA ASN A 112 21.07 6.59 16.45
C ASN A 112 20.60 5.76 15.25
N LYS A 113 20.72 6.29 14.02
CA LYS A 113 20.36 5.57 12.80
C LYS A 113 21.30 4.40 12.52
N LEU A 114 22.60 4.52 12.78
CA LEU A 114 23.55 3.41 12.67
C LEU A 114 23.21 2.28 13.67
N VAL A 115 22.84 2.65 14.90
CA VAL A 115 22.35 1.69 15.91
C VAL A 115 21.05 1.02 15.44
N PHE A 116 20.12 1.78 14.87
CA PHE A 116 18.89 1.23 14.28
C PHE A 116 19.20 0.25 13.15
N LEU A 117 20.12 0.57 12.24
CA LEU A 117 20.49 -0.29 11.11
C LEU A 117 21.12 -1.60 11.60
N ALA A 118 22.03 -1.53 12.58
CA ALA A 118 22.61 -2.71 13.22
C ALA A 118 21.53 -3.56 13.92
N SER A 119 20.58 -2.90 14.59
CA SER A 119 19.45 -3.55 15.26
C SER A 119 18.50 -4.22 14.28
N PHE A 120 18.22 -3.59 13.14
CA PHE A 120 17.38 -4.10 12.05
C PHE A 120 17.98 -5.36 11.43
N VAL A 121 19.25 -5.28 11.03
CA VAL A 121 20.00 -6.41 10.48
C VAL A 121 20.10 -7.55 11.50
N GLY A 122 20.32 -7.20 12.78
CA GLY A 122 20.27 -8.13 13.90
C GLY A 122 18.91 -8.84 14.01
N ASN A 123 17.80 -8.11 14.08
CA ASN A 123 16.48 -8.70 14.31
C ASN A 123 16.02 -9.61 13.16
N GLN A 124 16.19 -9.15 11.91
CA GLN A 124 15.78 -9.87 10.70
C GLN A 124 16.71 -11.06 10.36
N GLY A 125 17.96 -11.04 10.84
CA GLY A 125 18.94 -12.11 10.57
C GLY A 125 19.39 -12.19 9.12
N THR A 126 19.37 -11.06 8.42
CA THR A 126 19.73 -10.93 7.00
C THR A 126 21.15 -11.41 6.68
N PHE A 127 22.07 -11.39 7.64
CA PHE A 127 23.41 -11.96 7.51
C PHE A 127 23.43 -13.45 7.11
N THR A 128 22.41 -14.23 7.47
CA THR A 128 22.35 -15.66 7.14
C THR A 128 22.03 -15.95 5.68
N ARG A 129 21.51 -14.96 4.94
CA ARG A 129 21.13 -15.09 3.51
C ARG A 129 22.21 -14.63 2.53
N GLY A 130 23.33 -14.08 3.02
CA GLY A 130 24.43 -13.56 2.20
C GLY A 130 24.24 -12.10 1.73
N TYR A 131 25.32 -11.40 1.41
CA TYR A 131 25.33 -9.94 1.16
C TYR A 131 24.45 -9.50 -0.03
N LYS A 132 24.45 -10.26 -1.13
CA LYS A 132 23.63 -9.93 -2.32
C LYS A 132 22.14 -9.86 -2.00
N ALA A 133 21.64 -10.78 -1.17
CA ALA A 133 20.24 -10.80 -0.76
C ALA A 133 19.87 -9.62 0.15
N VAL A 134 20.84 -9.06 0.90
CA VAL A 134 20.62 -7.89 1.76
C VAL A 134 20.50 -6.62 0.94
N VAL A 135 21.33 -6.44 -0.09
CA VAL A 135 21.29 -5.25 -0.94
C VAL A 135 20.05 -5.22 -1.85
N MET A 136 19.51 -6.39 -2.21
CA MET A 136 18.25 -6.49 -2.97
C MET A 136 17.00 -6.23 -2.11
N ASP A 137 17.13 -6.17 -0.79
CA ASP A 137 16.00 -5.88 0.10
C ASP A 137 15.70 -4.37 0.11
N MET A 138 14.58 -3.98 -0.49
CA MET A 138 14.15 -2.58 -0.58
C MET A 138 14.06 -1.90 0.79
N LEU A 139 13.71 -2.63 1.85
CA LEU A 139 13.61 -2.06 3.19
C LEU A 139 14.99 -1.70 3.76
N PHE A 140 16.00 -2.51 3.49
CA PHE A 140 17.38 -2.21 3.87
C PHE A 140 17.92 -1.02 3.07
N VAL A 141 17.69 -1.00 1.75
CA VAL A 141 18.11 0.11 0.87
C VAL A 141 17.49 1.43 1.33
N TYR A 142 16.21 1.43 1.70
CA TYR A 142 15.54 2.62 2.25
C TYR A 142 16.22 3.14 3.52
N HIS A 143 16.53 2.26 4.48
CA HIS A 143 17.20 2.67 5.72
C HIS A 143 18.67 3.09 5.51
N LEU A 144 19.35 2.51 4.52
CA LEU A 144 20.68 2.92 4.10
C LEU A 144 20.66 4.30 3.44
N ALA A 145 19.71 4.56 2.52
CA ALA A 145 19.51 5.86 1.90
C ALA A 145 19.23 6.95 2.93
N TYR A 146 18.40 6.66 3.94
CA TYR A 146 18.17 7.58 5.07
C TYR A 146 19.48 7.91 5.81
N ALA A 147 20.34 6.93 6.07
CA ALA A 147 21.63 7.18 6.70
C ALA A 147 22.57 8.04 5.83
N ILE A 148 22.55 7.83 4.50
CA ILE A 148 23.29 8.66 3.53
C ILE A 148 22.78 10.10 3.57
N ILE A 149 21.45 10.32 3.60
CA ILE A 149 20.86 11.66 3.71
C ILE A 149 21.26 12.33 5.03
N CYS A 150 21.33 11.60 6.14
CA CYS A 150 21.87 12.15 7.40
C CYS A 150 23.32 12.63 7.27
N VAL A 151 24.16 11.89 6.51
CA VAL A 151 25.55 12.28 6.24
C VAL A 151 25.59 13.53 5.35
N LEU A 152 24.77 13.60 4.30
CA LEU A 152 24.67 14.78 3.44
C LEU A 152 24.17 16.02 4.22
N GLY A 153 23.22 15.84 5.14
CA GLY A 153 22.73 16.88 6.04
C GLY A 153 23.79 17.41 7.00
N LEU A 154 24.79 16.60 7.34
CA LEU A 154 25.89 16.98 8.22
C LEU A 154 27.06 17.66 7.49
N PHE A 155 27.39 17.21 6.28
CA PHE A 155 28.62 17.63 5.59
C PHE A 155 28.40 18.51 4.36
N VAL A 156 27.19 18.54 3.80
CA VAL A 156 26.90 19.29 2.56
C VAL A 156 26.02 20.50 2.83
N HIS A 157 24.79 20.28 3.31
CA HIS A 157 23.84 21.37 3.60
C HIS A 157 22.70 20.88 4.51
N GLU A 158 22.22 21.70 5.42
CA GLU A 158 21.20 21.35 6.41
C GLU A 158 19.84 21.02 5.78
N PHE A 159 19.56 21.56 4.60
CA PHE A 159 18.32 21.27 3.85
C PHE A 159 18.15 19.81 3.46
N PHE A 160 19.22 19.00 3.42
CA PHE A 160 19.07 17.57 3.20
C PHE A 160 18.26 16.89 4.32
N TYR A 161 18.19 17.47 5.53
CA TYR A 161 17.31 16.96 6.58
C TYR A 161 15.83 16.97 6.21
N SER A 162 15.40 17.82 5.26
CA SER A 162 14.00 17.86 4.79
C SER A 162 13.54 16.53 4.22
N PHE A 163 14.42 15.80 3.53
CA PHE A 163 14.09 14.48 2.99
C PHE A 163 13.84 13.42 4.07
N LEU A 164 14.36 13.62 5.29
CA LEU A 164 14.11 12.69 6.40
C LEU A 164 12.65 12.74 6.87
N LEU A 165 11.93 13.83 6.61
CA LEU A 165 10.51 13.96 6.97
C LEU A 165 9.62 12.99 6.19
N PHE A 166 10.05 12.52 5.01
CA PHE A 166 9.34 11.48 4.26
C PHE A 166 9.24 10.15 5.02
N ASP A 167 10.02 9.94 6.08
CA ASP A 167 9.86 8.77 6.95
C ASP A 167 8.48 8.70 7.61
N LEU A 168 7.76 9.83 7.73
CA LEU A 168 6.37 9.85 8.16
C LEU A 168 5.48 8.92 7.32
N VAL A 169 5.68 8.90 6.00
CA VAL A 169 4.91 8.07 5.06
C VAL A 169 5.11 6.57 5.33
N SER A 170 6.35 6.17 5.56
CA SER A 170 6.70 4.76 5.78
C SER A 170 6.28 4.25 7.16
N ARG A 171 6.12 5.15 8.13
CA ARG A 171 5.73 4.80 9.50
C ARG A 171 4.22 4.67 9.68
N GLU A 172 3.44 5.44 8.92
CA GLU A 172 2.00 5.54 9.08
C GLU A 172 1.26 4.78 7.97
N GLU A 173 0.64 3.65 8.32
CA GLU A 173 -0.06 2.80 7.35
C GLU A 173 -1.19 3.54 6.63
N THR A 174 -1.85 4.49 7.30
CA THR A 174 -2.94 5.27 6.71
C THR A 174 -2.44 6.16 5.57
N LEU A 175 -1.33 6.88 5.76
CA LEU A 175 -0.69 7.71 4.73
C LEU A 175 -0.13 6.86 3.59
N LEU A 176 0.45 5.70 3.90
CA LEU A 176 0.92 4.78 2.87
C LEU A 176 -0.23 4.28 2.00
N ASN A 177 -1.40 4.01 2.57
CA ASN A 177 -2.59 3.64 1.81
C ASN A 177 -3.10 4.79 0.93
N VAL A 178 -3.00 6.04 1.39
CA VAL A 178 -3.30 7.22 0.57
C VAL A 178 -2.39 7.31 -0.64
N ILE A 179 -1.08 7.11 -0.48
CA ILE A 179 -0.14 7.10 -1.61
C ILE A 179 -0.36 5.87 -2.51
N LYS A 180 -0.75 4.74 -1.92
CA LYS A 180 -1.08 3.52 -2.66
C LYS A 180 -2.27 3.71 -3.59
N SER A 181 -3.25 4.56 -3.23
CA SER A 181 -4.38 4.86 -4.11
C SER A 181 -3.91 5.43 -5.45
N VAL A 182 -3.03 6.42 -5.42
CA VAL A 182 -2.48 7.07 -6.62
C VAL A 182 -1.52 6.15 -7.37
N THR A 183 -0.68 5.39 -6.66
CA THR A 183 0.35 4.56 -7.31
C THR A 183 -0.16 3.24 -7.88
N ARG A 184 -1.25 2.67 -7.35
CA ARG A 184 -1.79 1.38 -7.81
C ARG A 184 -2.30 1.44 -9.26
N ASN A 185 -3.12 2.45 -9.59
CA ASN A 185 -3.56 2.71 -10.96
C ASN A 185 -2.78 3.85 -11.62
N GLY A 186 -1.49 4.00 -11.26
CA GLY A 186 -0.64 5.09 -11.75
C GLY A 186 -0.51 5.14 -13.27
N ARG A 187 -0.62 3.99 -13.97
CA ARG A 187 -0.65 3.94 -15.44
C ARG A 187 -1.83 4.72 -16.02
N SER A 188 -3.02 4.57 -15.44
CA SER A 188 -4.25 5.23 -15.90
C SER A 188 -4.17 6.75 -15.66
N ILE A 189 -3.65 7.15 -14.50
CA ILE A 189 -3.41 8.57 -14.16
C ILE A 189 -2.39 9.17 -15.13
N PHE A 190 -1.28 8.47 -15.38
CA PHE A 190 -0.26 8.91 -16.34
C PHE A 190 -0.82 9.06 -17.76
N LEU A 191 -1.60 8.09 -18.25
CA LEU A 191 -2.25 8.18 -19.56
C LEU A 191 -3.22 9.35 -19.63
N THR A 192 -3.95 9.64 -18.56
CA THR A 192 -4.87 10.78 -18.47
C THR A 192 -4.11 12.11 -18.48
N ALA A 193 -2.97 12.19 -17.78
CA ALA A 193 -2.10 13.37 -17.81
C ALA A 193 -1.49 13.59 -19.21
N VAL A 194 -1.10 12.52 -19.90
CA VAL A 194 -0.63 12.60 -21.30
C VAL A 194 -1.76 13.08 -22.22
N LEU A 195 -2.98 12.58 -22.06
CA LEU A 195 -4.15 13.07 -22.78
C LEU A 195 -4.39 14.56 -22.51
N ALA A 196 -4.27 15.00 -21.25
CA ALA A 196 -4.37 16.41 -20.88
C ALA A 196 -3.33 17.27 -21.62
N ILE A 197 -2.08 16.81 -21.68
CA ILE A 197 -0.99 17.50 -22.39
C ILE A 197 -1.29 17.59 -23.88
N PHE A 198 -1.80 16.52 -24.52
CA PHE A 198 -2.18 16.56 -25.93
C PHE A 198 -3.34 17.53 -26.19
N LEU A 199 -4.35 17.54 -25.33
CA LEU A 199 -5.46 18.49 -25.45
C LEU A 199 -4.98 19.93 -25.30
N VAL A 200 -4.19 20.22 -24.26
CA VAL A 200 -3.56 21.54 -24.09
C VAL A 200 -2.74 21.92 -25.31
N TYR A 201 -1.94 21.00 -25.86
CA TYR A 201 -1.18 21.24 -27.08
C TYR A 201 -2.06 21.62 -28.28
N PHE A 202 -3.18 20.93 -28.50
CA PHE A 202 -4.13 21.28 -29.56
C PHE A 202 -4.74 22.67 -29.35
N PHE A 203 -5.17 22.99 -28.13
CA PHE A 203 -5.70 24.32 -27.81
C PHE A 203 -4.63 25.41 -27.99
N SER A 204 -3.37 25.15 -27.61
CA SER A 204 -2.26 26.08 -27.83
C SER A 204 -1.96 26.33 -29.31
N ILE A 205 -2.09 25.34 -30.20
CA ILE A 205 -1.95 25.57 -31.65
C ILE A 205 -3.06 26.50 -32.15
N ILE A 206 -4.31 26.26 -31.75
CA ILE A 206 -5.45 27.10 -32.14
C ILE A 206 -5.25 28.53 -31.59
N GLY A 207 -4.84 28.64 -30.32
CA GLY A 207 -4.51 29.92 -29.69
C GLY A 207 -3.38 30.66 -30.42
N PHE A 208 -2.31 29.97 -30.80
CA PHE A 208 -1.18 30.55 -31.52
C PHE A 208 -1.54 31.01 -32.95
N LEU A 209 -2.40 30.27 -33.65
CA LEU A 209 -2.77 30.60 -35.04
C LEU A 209 -3.81 31.73 -35.13
N PHE A 210 -4.77 31.78 -34.21
CA PHE A 210 -5.93 32.67 -34.32
C PHE A 210 -6.02 33.75 -33.24
N LEU A 211 -5.38 33.56 -32.09
CA LEU A 211 -5.56 34.39 -30.88
C LEU A 211 -4.21 34.92 -30.34
N LYS A 212 -3.15 34.90 -31.15
CA LYS A 212 -1.78 35.25 -30.74
C LYS A 212 -1.70 36.61 -30.03
N ASP A 213 -2.35 37.62 -30.59
CA ASP A 213 -2.30 39.01 -30.09
C ASP A 213 -3.08 39.24 -28.79
N ASP A 214 -3.97 38.31 -28.42
CA ASP A 214 -4.79 38.38 -27.21
C ASP A 214 -4.10 37.77 -25.98
N PHE A 215 -2.98 37.05 -26.14
CA PHE A 215 -2.14 36.55 -25.04
C PHE A 215 -1.23 37.65 -24.49
N ARG A 216 -1.83 38.57 -23.75
CA ARG A 216 -1.11 39.63 -23.01
C ARG A 216 -1.24 39.38 -21.52
N MET A 217 -0.12 39.37 -20.80
CA MET A 217 -0.12 39.19 -19.35
C MET A 217 0.57 40.34 -18.65
N GLU A 218 0.01 40.72 -17.52
CA GLU A 218 0.67 41.66 -16.61
C GLU A 218 1.92 40.99 -16.02
N VAL A 219 3.07 41.65 -16.18
CA VAL A 219 4.37 41.21 -15.70
C VAL A 219 5.03 42.35 -14.91
N ASP A 220 5.61 41.99 -13.78
CA ASP A 220 6.49 42.88 -13.04
C ASP A 220 7.90 42.80 -13.65
N PRO A 221 8.40 43.86 -14.34
CA PRO A 221 9.72 43.82 -14.95
C PRO A 221 10.81 43.73 -13.89
N LEU A 222 11.80 42.86 -14.14
CA LEU A 222 12.96 42.75 -13.26
C LEU A 222 13.77 44.06 -13.33
N PRO A 223 14.23 44.60 -12.17
CA PRO A 223 15.07 45.78 -12.18
C PRO A 223 16.38 45.48 -12.95
N LEU A 224 16.70 46.32 -13.93
CA LEU A 224 17.95 46.21 -14.69
C LEU A 224 19.14 46.30 -13.73
N PRO A 225 20.16 45.43 -13.86
CA PRO A 225 21.34 45.47 -13.00
C PRO A 225 22.12 46.77 -13.27
N GLY A 226 21.92 47.78 -12.41
CA GLY A 226 22.60 49.07 -12.50
C GLY A 226 21.82 50.29 -12.01
N GLN A 227 20.51 50.20 -11.75
CA GLN A 227 19.75 51.30 -11.13
C GLN A 227 19.64 51.10 -9.62
N ASN A 228 20.53 51.76 -8.86
CA ASN A 228 20.34 51.94 -7.43
C ASN A 228 19.04 52.75 -7.19
N PRO A 229 18.12 52.31 -6.31
CA PRO A 229 16.88 53.05 -6.01
C PRO A 229 17.12 54.38 -5.25
N LEU A 230 18.38 54.73 -4.96
CA LEU A 230 18.77 55.82 -4.06
C LEU A 230 19.13 57.13 -4.76
N PHE A 231 18.92 57.23 -6.08
CA PHE A 231 19.03 58.50 -6.82
C PHE A 231 17.77 58.75 -7.62
N GLY A 232 16.72 59.22 -6.93
CA GLY A 232 15.73 60.08 -7.59
C GLY A 232 16.43 61.33 -8.12
N PRO A 233 15.97 61.93 -9.24
CA PRO A 233 16.62 63.10 -9.79
C PRO A 233 16.53 64.25 -8.78
N PHE A 234 17.67 64.64 -8.22
CA PHE A 234 17.79 65.92 -7.54
C PHE A 234 17.37 67.03 -8.52
N PRO A 235 16.57 68.03 -8.09
CA PRO A 235 16.21 69.15 -8.95
C PRO A 235 17.43 70.06 -9.07
N ASN A 236 18.32 69.76 -10.02
CA ASN A 236 19.43 70.66 -10.32
C ASN A 236 18.87 71.88 -11.03
N SER A 237 19.04 73.03 -10.38
CA SER A 237 18.82 74.35 -10.93
C SER A 237 19.59 74.50 -12.24
N CYS A 238 18.86 74.66 -13.34
CA CYS A 238 19.46 75.04 -14.61
C CYS A 238 19.64 76.57 -14.59
N MET A 239 20.88 77.04 -14.37
CA MET A 239 21.25 78.41 -14.74
C MET A 239 21.48 78.47 -16.25
N LYS A 240 21.00 79.58 -16.80
CA LYS A 240 20.94 79.98 -18.21
C LYS A 240 22.14 79.57 -19.08
N ASP A 241 21.74 79.18 -20.29
CA ASP A 241 22.42 79.27 -21.58
C ASP A 241 23.32 78.09 -22.00
N SER A 242 22.71 77.26 -22.86
CA SER A 242 23.31 76.38 -23.90
C SER A 242 23.50 74.89 -23.55
N CYS A 243 22.44 74.09 -23.70
CA CYS A 243 22.56 72.64 -23.92
C CYS A 243 22.26 72.31 -25.40
N PRO A 244 23.11 71.54 -26.10
CA PRO A 244 22.79 71.04 -27.43
C PRO A 244 21.61 70.07 -27.36
N THR A 245 20.67 70.21 -28.29
CA THR A 245 19.51 69.35 -28.45
C THR A 245 19.97 67.92 -28.78
N LEU A 246 19.97 67.02 -27.79
CA LEU A 246 19.96 65.58 -28.05
C LEU A 246 18.62 65.25 -28.74
N PRO A 247 18.58 64.28 -29.68
CA PRO A 247 17.33 63.88 -30.30
C PRO A 247 16.38 63.43 -29.19
N SER A 248 15.17 63.98 -29.18
CA SER A 248 14.07 63.50 -28.37
C SER A 248 13.99 61.99 -28.51
N ALA A 249 14.25 61.28 -27.41
CA ALA A 249 13.84 59.90 -27.28
C ALA A 249 12.38 59.80 -27.71
N PRO A 250 11.98 58.73 -28.45
CA PRO A 250 10.58 58.55 -28.75
C PRO A 250 9.83 58.55 -27.41
N HIS A 251 8.78 59.37 -27.35
CA HIS A 251 7.68 59.15 -26.41
C HIS A 251 7.07 57.79 -26.76
N ASP A 252 7.68 56.71 -26.30
CA ASP A 252 6.99 55.43 -26.17
C ASP A 252 6.21 55.48 -24.85
N GLY A 253 4.94 55.11 -24.95
CA GLY A 253 3.92 55.34 -23.94
C GLY A 253 4.27 54.75 -22.58
N GLU A 254 3.44 55.11 -21.59
CA GLU A 254 3.30 54.32 -20.36
C GLU A 254 3.31 52.84 -20.76
N ASP A 255 4.38 52.13 -20.40
CA ASP A 255 4.50 50.71 -20.61
C ASP A 255 3.49 50.08 -19.65
N ASP A 256 2.22 50.04 -20.06
CA ASP A 256 1.19 49.19 -19.48
C ASP A 256 1.87 47.83 -19.34
N GLY A 257 2.28 47.42 -18.14
CA GLY A 257 3.21 46.31 -17.89
C GLY A 257 2.69 44.95 -18.34
N MET A 258 2.38 44.82 -19.63
CA MET A 258 1.58 43.82 -20.32
C MET A 258 2.45 43.27 -21.45
N GLU A 259 3.04 42.11 -21.21
CA GLU A 259 3.93 41.45 -22.17
C GLU A 259 3.17 40.42 -23.01
N ARG A 260 3.57 40.27 -24.26
CA ARG A 260 3.06 39.23 -25.16
C ARG A 260 3.76 37.91 -24.88
N VAL A 261 3.04 36.94 -24.32
CA VAL A 261 3.66 35.70 -23.83
C VAL A 261 3.58 34.54 -24.85
N CYS A 262 2.78 34.68 -25.91
CA CYS A 262 2.56 33.63 -26.94
C CYS A 262 3.28 33.95 -28.27
N ASP A 263 4.53 34.44 -28.23
CA ASP A 263 5.25 34.74 -29.48
C ASP A 263 5.81 33.52 -30.22
N THR A 264 6.08 32.45 -29.48
CA THR A 264 6.45 31.14 -30.02
C THR A 264 5.44 30.08 -29.59
N LEU A 265 5.25 29.03 -30.40
CA LEU A 265 4.33 27.94 -30.06
C LEU A 265 4.70 27.28 -28.72
N LEU A 266 6.00 27.13 -28.44
CA LEU A 266 6.47 26.55 -27.17
C LEU A 266 6.05 27.41 -25.97
N MET A 267 6.25 28.73 -26.04
CA MET A 267 5.82 29.61 -24.97
C MET A 267 4.30 29.60 -24.82
N CYS A 268 3.55 29.55 -25.93
CA CYS A 268 2.10 29.42 -25.86
C CYS A 268 1.64 28.12 -25.17
N ILE A 269 2.32 27.00 -25.40
CA ILE A 269 2.04 25.74 -24.68
C ILE A 269 2.33 25.89 -23.20
N ILE A 270 3.49 26.45 -22.83
CA ILE A 270 3.88 26.66 -21.43
C ILE A 270 2.89 27.59 -20.73
N THR A 271 2.50 28.69 -21.38
CA THR A 271 1.50 29.65 -20.92
C THR A 271 0.15 29.00 -20.65
N VAL A 272 -0.39 28.25 -21.61
CA VAL A 272 -1.71 27.59 -21.46
C VAL A 272 -1.63 26.47 -20.42
N LEU A 273 -0.52 25.72 -20.36
CA LEU A 273 -0.33 24.65 -19.38
C LEU A 273 -0.24 25.19 -17.95
N ASN A 274 0.59 26.22 -17.72
CA ASN A 274 0.82 26.76 -16.38
C ASN A 274 -0.39 27.58 -15.91
N GLN A 275 -0.76 28.59 -16.68
CA GLN A 275 -1.75 29.57 -16.22
C GLN A 275 -3.18 29.12 -16.56
N GLY A 276 -3.37 28.43 -17.70
CA GLY A 276 -4.69 27.96 -18.13
C GLY A 276 -5.25 26.82 -17.28
N LEU A 277 -4.39 25.91 -16.79
CA LEU A 277 -4.84 24.83 -15.89
C LEU A 277 -4.94 25.27 -14.43
N ARG A 278 -4.08 26.21 -13.98
CA ARG A 278 -3.97 26.59 -12.55
C ARG A 278 -5.03 27.58 -12.09
N ASN A 279 -5.49 28.48 -12.96
CA ASN A 279 -6.39 29.58 -12.58
C ASN A 279 -7.86 29.17 -12.39
N GLY A 280 -8.22 27.90 -12.57
CA GLY A 280 -9.56 27.38 -12.28
C GLY A 280 -10.65 27.73 -13.28
N GLY A 281 -10.67 28.94 -13.86
CA GLY A 281 -11.62 29.37 -14.90
C GLY A 281 -11.19 29.05 -16.35
N GLY A 282 -9.98 28.50 -16.52
CA GLY A 282 -9.44 28.09 -17.81
C GLY A 282 -8.55 29.14 -18.46
N VAL A 283 -8.25 28.95 -19.74
CA VAL A 283 -7.36 29.84 -20.50
C VAL A 283 -7.96 31.24 -20.71
N GLY A 284 -9.29 31.36 -20.74
CA GLY A 284 -10.00 32.61 -21.03
C GLY A 284 -9.75 33.74 -20.05
N ASP A 285 -9.39 33.44 -18.80
CA ASP A 285 -9.07 34.43 -17.76
C ASP A 285 -7.74 35.17 -18.00
N ILE A 286 -6.90 34.62 -18.88
CA ILE A 286 -5.54 35.10 -19.13
C ILE A 286 -5.50 35.96 -20.39
N LEU A 287 -6.31 35.60 -21.37
CA LEU A 287 -6.43 36.37 -22.58
C LEU A 287 -7.20 37.66 -22.30
N ARG A 288 -6.91 38.68 -23.10
CA ARG A 288 -7.64 39.95 -23.08
C ARG A 288 -9.14 39.70 -23.26
N ARG A 289 -9.96 40.45 -22.51
CA ARG A 289 -11.43 40.44 -22.65
C ARG A 289 -11.82 41.03 -24.01
N PRO A 290 -12.51 40.29 -24.89
CA PRO A 290 -12.88 40.75 -26.23
C PRO A 290 -14.05 41.73 -26.18
N SER A 291 -14.11 42.68 -27.13
CA SER A 291 -15.29 43.53 -27.32
C SER A 291 -16.39 42.80 -28.11
N LYS A 292 -17.65 43.14 -27.87
CA LYS A 292 -18.83 42.59 -28.59
C LYS A 292 -18.82 42.86 -30.09
N GLU A 293 -18.04 43.85 -30.54
CA GLU A 293 -17.98 44.31 -31.94
C GLU A 293 -16.90 43.58 -32.75
N GLU A 294 -16.07 42.77 -32.10
CA GLU A 294 -15.01 42.01 -32.77
C GLU A 294 -15.60 40.82 -33.55
N PRO A 295 -15.17 40.59 -34.82
CA PRO A 295 -15.74 39.54 -35.67
C PRO A 295 -15.52 38.12 -35.13
N LEU A 296 -14.49 37.93 -34.30
CA LEU A 296 -14.11 36.65 -33.69
C LEU A 296 -14.67 36.47 -32.26
N PHE A 297 -15.54 37.37 -31.78
CA PHE A 297 -16.09 37.30 -30.42
C PHE A 297 -16.78 35.94 -30.13
N ALA A 298 -17.63 35.47 -31.03
CA ALA A 298 -18.33 34.20 -30.85
C ALA A 298 -17.37 32.99 -30.85
N ALA A 299 -16.38 32.99 -31.75
CA ALA A 299 -15.36 31.95 -31.80
C ALA A 299 -14.49 31.93 -30.54
N ARG A 300 -14.16 33.11 -29.99
CA ARG A 300 -13.43 33.28 -28.73
C ARG A 300 -14.19 32.67 -27.54
N VAL A 301 -15.47 32.98 -27.41
CA VAL A 301 -16.32 32.43 -26.34
C VAL A 301 -16.42 30.91 -26.43
N VAL A 302 -16.60 30.36 -27.65
CA VAL A 302 -16.64 28.91 -27.85
C VAL A 302 -15.29 28.27 -27.49
N TYR A 303 -14.17 28.89 -27.86
CA TYR A 303 -12.84 28.40 -27.49
C TYR A 303 -12.65 28.34 -25.96
N ASP A 304 -13.04 29.39 -25.23
CA ASP A 304 -12.92 29.45 -23.77
C ASP A 304 -13.81 28.42 -23.08
N LEU A 305 -15.07 28.29 -23.52
CA LEU A 305 -16.01 27.31 -22.98
C LEU A 305 -15.56 25.87 -23.27
N LEU A 306 -15.06 25.59 -24.48
CA LEU A 306 -14.54 24.27 -24.82
C LEU A 306 -13.32 23.91 -23.98
N PHE A 307 -12.39 24.85 -23.79
CA PHE A 307 -11.24 24.63 -22.93
C PHE A 307 -11.68 24.34 -21.49
N PHE A 308 -12.59 25.14 -20.94
CA PHE A 308 -13.10 24.96 -19.58
C PHE A 308 -13.81 23.61 -19.39
N PHE A 309 -14.78 23.26 -20.23
CA PHE A 309 -15.52 22.01 -20.07
C PHE A 309 -14.65 20.78 -20.36
N VAL A 310 -13.85 20.80 -21.42
CA VAL A 310 -13.07 19.62 -21.82
C VAL A 310 -11.85 19.44 -20.93
N VAL A 311 -11.02 20.47 -20.74
CA VAL A 311 -9.73 20.31 -20.08
C VAL A 311 -9.87 20.43 -18.56
N ILE A 312 -10.63 21.39 -18.05
CA ILE A 312 -10.77 21.57 -16.59
C ILE A 312 -11.81 20.60 -16.04
N ILE A 313 -13.05 20.64 -16.53
CA ILE A 313 -14.12 19.84 -15.95
C ILE A 313 -13.99 18.35 -16.27
N ILE A 314 -13.75 17.96 -17.51
CA ILE A 314 -13.69 16.52 -17.85
C ILE A 314 -12.34 15.93 -17.45
N VAL A 315 -11.22 16.45 -17.98
CA VAL A 315 -9.91 15.80 -17.83
C VAL A 315 -9.38 15.86 -16.39
N LEU A 316 -9.44 17.01 -15.72
CA LEU A 316 -8.94 17.14 -14.34
C LEU A 316 -9.76 16.31 -13.35
N ASN A 317 -11.10 16.30 -13.50
CA ASN A 317 -11.96 15.46 -12.67
C ASN A 317 -11.87 13.97 -13.02
N LEU A 318 -11.46 13.59 -14.24
CA LEU A 318 -11.17 12.19 -14.55
C LEU A 318 -10.01 11.68 -13.70
N ILE A 319 -8.96 12.47 -13.50
CA ILE A 319 -7.83 12.12 -12.62
C ILE A 319 -8.32 11.87 -11.19
N PHE A 320 -9.10 12.79 -10.63
CA PHE A 320 -9.70 12.61 -9.30
C PHE A 320 -10.66 11.41 -9.25
N GLY A 321 -11.43 11.17 -10.31
CA GLY A 321 -12.33 10.02 -10.43
C GLY A 321 -11.58 8.69 -10.35
N VAL A 322 -10.46 8.56 -11.09
CA VAL A 322 -9.60 7.37 -11.01
C VAL A 322 -9.02 7.18 -9.61
N ILE A 323 -8.61 8.26 -8.94
CA ILE A 323 -8.09 8.19 -7.57
C ILE A 323 -9.20 7.73 -6.60
N ILE A 324 -10.41 8.27 -6.69
CA ILE A 324 -11.54 7.87 -5.82
C ILE A 324 -11.89 6.39 -6.03
N ASP A 325 -11.91 5.92 -7.29
CA ASP A 325 -12.15 4.52 -7.61
C ASP A 325 -11.09 3.59 -6.99
N THR A 326 -9.80 3.96 -7.11
CA THR A 326 -8.72 3.18 -6.46
C THR A 326 -8.83 3.15 -4.93
N PHE A 327 -9.33 4.21 -4.30
CA PHE A 327 -9.58 4.23 -2.87
C PHE A 327 -10.69 3.25 -2.47
N ALA A 328 -11.77 3.21 -3.25
CA ALA A 328 -12.86 2.27 -3.05
C ALA A 328 -12.37 0.81 -3.20
N ASP A 329 -11.53 0.55 -4.20
CA ASP A 329 -10.91 -0.76 -4.43
C ASP A 329 -9.99 -1.18 -3.28
N LEU A 330 -9.11 -0.30 -2.82
CA LEU A 330 -8.21 -0.61 -1.70
C LEU A 330 -8.98 -0.90 -0.41
N ARG A 331 -10.07 -0.16 -0.17
CA ARG A 331 -10.95 -0.38 0.98
C ARG A 331 -11.66 -1.73 0.90
N SER A 332 -12.26 -2.05 -0.26
CA SER A 332 -12.98 -3.32 -0.45
C SER A 332 -12.04 -4.52 -0.37
N GLU A 333 -10.82 -4.42 -0.89
CA GLU A 333 -9.80 -5.48 -0.78
C GLU A 333 -9.35 -5.68 0.67
N LYS A 334 -9.10 -4.60 1.43
CA LYS A 334 -8.77 -4.68 2.85
C LYS A 334 -9.88 -5.35 3.63
N GLN A 335 -11.13 -4.91 3.42
CA GLN A 335 -12.30 -5.49 4.08
C GLN A 335 -12.45 -6.98 3.75
N ARG A 336 -12.33 -7.36 2.47
CA ARG A 336 -12.39 -8.77 2.05
C ARG A 336 -11.30 -9.62 2.70
N LYS A 337 -10.07 -9.12 2.79
CA LYS A 337 -8.97 -9.82 3.46
C LYS A 337 -9.23 -10.01 4.95
N GLU A 338 -9.73 -8.98 5.63
CA GLU A 338 -10.08 -9.06 7.05
C GLU A 338 -11.27 -10.00 7.30
N GLU A 339 -12.23 -10.04 6.37
CA GLU A 339 -13.35 -10.98 6.41
C GLU A 339 -12.86 -12.42 6.28
N ILE A 340 -12.12 -12.75 5.22
CA ILE A 340 -11.55 -14.10 5.00
C ILE A 340 -10.71 -14.55 6.20
N LEU A 341 -9.91 -13.66 6.80
CA LEU A 341 -9.09 -14.00 7.97
C LEU A 341 -9.94 -14.35 9.21
N LYS A 342 -11.16 -13.78 9.32
CA LYS A 342 -12.07 -14.02 10.45
C LYS A 342 -13.01 -15.18 10.19
N THR A 343 -13.44 -15.40 8.95
CA THR A 343 -14.48 -16.36 8.61
C THR A 343 -13.92 -17.65 8.04
N THR A 344 -12.69 -17.69 7.53
CA THR A 344 -12.11 -18.88 6.90
C THR A 344 -10.91 -19.40 7.69
N CYS A 345 -10.84 -20.71 7.88
CA CYS A 345 -9.69 -21.35 8.51
C CYS A 345 -8.46 -21.34 7.59
N PHE A 346 -7.31 -20.87 8.09
CA PHE A 346 -6.06 -20.72 7.33
C PHE A 346 -5.52 -22.05 6.75
N ILE A 347 -5.77 -23.18 7.42
CA ILE A 347 -5.21 -24.47 7.01
C ILE A 347 -6.13 -25.22 6.05
N CYS A 348 -7.40 -25.45 6.45
CA CYS A 348 -8.31 -26.27 5.67
C CYS A 348 -9.17 -25.48 4.67
N GLY A 349 -9.28 -24.15 4.80
CA GLY A 349 -10.12 -23.33 3.92
C GLY A 349 -11.62 -23.42 4.20
N LEU A 350 -12.05 -24.05 5.29
CA LEU A 350 -13.45 -24.11 5.67
C LEU A 350 -13.91 -22.77 6.27
N GLU A 351 -15.13 -22.38 5.90
CA GLU A 351 -15.82 -21.22 6.44
C GLU A 351 -16.39 -21.51 7.84
N ARG A 352 -16.59 -20.44 8.61
CA ARG A 352 -17.07 -20.45 9.99
C ARG A 352 -18.46 -21.07 10.11
N ASP A 353 -19.30 -20.88 9.10
CA ASP A 353 -20.67 -21.40 9.01
C ASP A 353 -20.74 -22.94 9.16
N LYS A 354 -19.69 -23.67 8.73
CA LYS A 354 -19.65 -25.15 8.80
C LYS A 354 -19.51 -25.69 10.22
N PHE A 355 -19.06 -24.85 11.14
CA PHE A 355 -18.86 -25.21 12.55
C PHE A 355 -20.03 -24.74 13.44
N ASP A 356 -20.99 -24.00 12.88
CA ASP A 356 -22.19 -23.61 13.60
C ASP A 356 -23.04 -24.85 13.91
N ASN A 357 -23.57 -24.92 15.14
CA ASN A 357 -24.35 -26.07 15.64
C ASN A 357 -23.60 -27.43 15.65
N LYS A 358 -22.27 -27.41 15.60
CA LYS A 358 -21.42 -28.59 15.81
C LYS A 358 -20.82 -28.59 17.22
N THR A 359 -20.29 -29.73 17.65
CA THR A 359 -19.68 -29.91 18.97
C THR A 359 -18.42 -29.07 19.16
N VAL A 360 -17.68 -28.83 18.06
CA VAL A 360 -16.45 -28.04 18.05
C VAL A 360 -16.75 -26.68 17.44
N THR A 361 -16.41 -25.62 18.17
CA THR A 361 -16.55 -24.23 17.70
C THR A 361 -15.44 -23.86 16.73
N PHE A 362 -15.68 -22.85 15.88
CA PHE A 362 -14.66 -22.36 14.95
C PHE A 362 -13.39 -21.85 15.68
N GLU A 363 -13.56 -21.17 16.82
CA GLU A 363 -12.45 -20.68 17.64
C GLU A 363 -11.60 -21.80 18.25
N GLU A 364 -12.24 -22.91 18.62
CA GLU A 364 -11.53 -24.10 19.08
C GLU A 364 -10.81 -24.77 17.91
N HIS A 365 -11.48 -24.95 16.77
CA HIS A 365 -10.90 -25.51 15.56
C HIS A 365 -9.60 -24.81 15.15
N ILE A 366 -9.55 -23.47 15.11
CA ILE A 366 -8.34 -22.74 14.70
C ILE A 366 -7.23 -22.71 15.78
N LYS A 367 -7.57 -22.91 17.06
CA LYS A 367 -6.62 -22.83 18.18
C LYS A 367 -6.00 -24.19 18.53
N SER A 368 -6.80 -25.26 18.54
CA SER A 368 -6.39 -26.60 18.95
C SER A 368 -6.14 -27.53 17.77
N GLU A 369 -7.10 -27.66 16.84
CA GLU A 369 -7.00 -28.59 15.70
C GLU A 369 -6.08 -28.05 14.60
N HIS A 370 -6.39 -26.88 14.04
CA HIS A 370 -5.76 -26.28 12.87
C HIS A 370 -4.98 -25.01 13.20
N ASN A 371 -4.12 -25.11 14.21
CA ASN A 371 -3.22 -24.02 14.57
C ASN A 371 -2.03 -23.92 13.61
N MET A 372 -1.88 -22.78 12.91
CA MET A 372 -0.79 -22.56 11.95
C MET A 372 0.62 -22.78 12.54
N TRP A 373 0.81 -22.50 13.83
CA TRP A 373 2.11 -22.63 14.48
C TRP A 373 2.47 -24.08 14.79
N HIS A 374 1.48 -24.93 15.11
CA HIS A 374 1.71 -26.36 15.34
C HIS A 374 2.23 -27.04 14.07
N TYR A 375 1.70 -26.69 12.91
CA TYR A 375 2.25 -27.15 11.62
C TYR A 375 3.71 -26.72 11.44
N LEU A 376 4.03 -25.44 11.70
CA LEU A 376 5.41 -24.97 11.61
C LEU A 376 6.36 -25.71 12.58
N TYR A 377 5.92 -25.99 13.81
CA TYR A 377 6.70 -26.76 14.78
C TYR A 377 6.94 -28.19 14.30
N PHE A 378 5.92 -28.83 13.72
CA PHE A 378 6.05 -30.18 13.15
C PHE A 378 7.02 -30.22 11.98
N LEU A 379 6.96 -29.25 11.04
CA LEU A 379 7.94 -29.17 9.95
C LEU A 379 9.38 -29.00 10.46
N VAL A 380 9.57 -28.25 11.55
CA VAL A 380 10.89 -28.08 12.17
C VAL A 380 11.34 -29.36 12.89
N LEU A 381 10.42 -30.08 13.55
CA LEU A 381 10.69 -31.37 14.17
C LEU A 381 11.20 -32.37 13.14
N VAL A 382 10.47 -32.57 12.03
CA VAL A 382 10.85 -33.52 10.96
C VAL A 382 12.24 -33.18 10.41
N ARG A 383 12.58 -31.90 10.26
CA ARG A 383 13.91 -31.47 9.76
C ARG A 383 15.07 -31.66 10.73
N VAL A 384 14.81 -31.81 12.04
CA VAL A 384 15.85 -31.86 13.08
C VAL A 384 15.98 -33.24 13.68
N LYS A 385 14.88 -33.99 13.76
CA LYS A 385 14.83 -35.36 14.28
C LYS A 385 15.56 -36.32 13.33
N ASP A 386 16.18 -37.35 13.91
CA ASP A 386 16.90 -38.36 13.13
C ASP A 386 15.90 -39.19 12.29
N PRO A 387 16.17 -39.45 11.00
CA PRO A 387 15.28 -40.23 10.14
C PRO A 387 14.97 -41.65 10.63
N THR A 388 15.86 -42.25 11.43
CA THR A 388 15.64 -43.60 12.01
C THR A 388 14.63 -43.60 13.15
N GLU A 389 14.38 -42.44 13.77
CA GLU A 389 13.42 -42.27 14.86
C GLU A 389 12.04 -41.81 14.38
N TYR A 390 11.85 -41.67 13.06
CA TYR A 390 10.57 -41.23 12.52
C TYR A 390 9.45 -42.23 12.82
N THR A 391 8.31 -41.69 13.26
CA THR A 391 7.06 -42.46 13.28
C THR A 391 6.52 -42.64 11.85
N GLY A 392 5.60 -43.58 11.64
CA GLY A 392 4.99 -43.81 10.32
C GLY A 392 4.48 -42.53 9.64
N PRO A 393 3.68 -41.69 10.32
CA PRO A 393 3.23 -40.41 9.78
C PRO A 393 4.37 -39.39 9.55
N GLU A 394 5.39 -39.36 10.40
CA GLU A 394 6.56 -38.48 10.21
C GLU A 394 7.35 -38.87 8.95
N SER A 395 7.57 -40.16 8.72
CA SER A 395 8.23 -40.67 7.51
C SER A 395 7.43 -40.33 6.25
N TYR A 396 6.11 -40.49 6.30
CA TYR A 396 5.23 -40.11 5.20
C TYR A 396 5.34 -38.60 4.88
N VAL A 397 5.24 -37.74 5.89
CA VAL A 397 5.35 -36.28 5.67
C VAL A 397 6.76 -35.89 5.23
N ALA A 398 7.82 -36.54 5.74
CA ALA A 398 9.19 -36.32 5.29
C ALA A 398 9.37 -36.63 3.80
N GLN A 399 8.78 -37.74 3.33
CA GLN A 399 8.76 -38.09 1.91
C GLN A 399 8.00 -37.04 1.09
N MET A 400 6.80 -36.65 1.51
CA MET A 400 6.00 -35.64 0.80
C MET A 400 6.73 -34.28 0.71
N ILE A 401 7.45 -33.89 1.76
CA ILE A 401 8.29 -32.68 1.75
C ILE A 401 9.46 -32.81 0.76
N ALA A 402 10.10 -33.98 0.70
CA ALA A 402 11.19 -34.24 -0.24
C ALA A 402 10.71 -34.18 -1.71
N GLU A 403 9.51 -34.70 -1.96
CA GLU A 403 8.83 -34.67 -3.26
C GLU A 403 8.17 -33.30 -3.57
N LYS A 404 8.18 -32.36 -2.62
CA LYS A 404 7.49 -31.05 -2.68
C LYS A 404 5.97 -31.18 -2.90
N ASN A 405 5.36 -32.27 -2.44
CA ASN A 405 3.92 -32.48 -2.48
C ASN A 405 3.25 -31.90 -1.22
N LEU A 406 2.22 -31.07 -1.40
CA LEU A 406 1.47 -30.39 -0.32
C LEU A 406 0.16 -31.09 0.05
N GLU A 407 -0.14 -32.27 -0.52
CA GLU A 407 -1.41 -33.00 -0.30
C GLU A 407 -1.61 -33.52 1.12
N TRP A 408 -0.55 -33.57 1.92
CA TRP A 408 -0.65 -33.98 3.32
C TRP A 408 -1.35 -32.91 4.20
N PHE A 409 -1.51 -31.67 3.72
CA PHE A 409 -2.36 -30.68 4.39
C PHE A 409 -3.85 -30.98 4.14
N PRO A 410 -4.73 -30.84 5.14
CA PRO A 410 -6.16 -31.02 4.93
C PRO A 410 -6.70 -29.91 4.02
N ARG A 411 -7.48 -30.28 2.99
CA ARG A 411 -8.15 -29.34 2.09
C ARG A 411 -9.66 -29.55 2.17
N MET A 412 -10.40 -28.50 2.51
CA MET A 412 -11.87 -28.50 2.61
C MET A 412 -12.45 -29.62 3.50
N ARG A 413 -11.70 -30.05 4.52
CA ARG A 413 -12.11 -31.12 5.45
C ARG A 413 -11.54 -30.91 6.85
N ALA A 414 -12.26 -31.40 7.87
CA ALA A 414 -11.84 -31.41 9.26
C ALA A 414 -12.44 -32.62 9.98
N MET A 415 -11.69 -33.26 10.87
CA MET A 415 -12.14 -34.47 11.59
C MET A 415 -13.42 -34.24 12.38
N SER A 416 -13.56 -33.07 12.99
CA SER A 416 -14.74 -32.63 13.76
C SER A 416 -16.04 -32.57 12.94
N LEU A 417 -15.96 -32.56 11.60
CA LEU A 417 -17.11 -32.53 10.70
C LEU A 417 -17.46 -33.89 10.08
N VAL A 418 -16.58 -34.90 10.20
CA VAL A 418 -16.74 -36.23 9.59
C VAL A 418 -17.81 -37.08 10.30
N SER A 419 -18.24 -36.69 11.50
CA SER A 419 -19.26 -37.40 12.29
C SER A 419 -20.64 -37.52 11.62
N ASN A 420 -20.90 -36.83 10.51
CA ASN A 420 -22.15 -36.95 9.74
C ASN A 420 -22.13 -38.06 8.67
N GLU A 421 -21.00 -38.74 8.40
CA GLU A 421 -20.98 -39.86 7.45
C GLU A 421 -21.76 -41.08 7.99
N GLY A 422 -21.80 -41.26 9.32
CA GLY A 422 -22.55 -42.34 9.96
C GLY A 422 -24.04 -42.33 9.63
N ASP A 423 -24.68 -41.16 9.51
CA ASP A 423 -26.10 -41.06 9.13
C ASP A 423 -26.35 -41.50 7.69
N ASN A 424 -25.37 -41.27 6.79
CA ASN A 424 -25.46 -41.70 5.40
C ASN A 424 -25.23 -43.20 5.28
N GLU A 425 -24.24 -43.75 5.99
CA GLU A 425 -24.00 -45.19 6.08
C GLU A 425 -25.21 -45.93 6.68
N GLN A 426 -25.86 -45.36 7.71
CA GLN A 426 -27.07 -45.91 8.29
C GLN A 426 -28.22 -45.96 7.28
N ASN A 427 -28.36 -44.93 6.45
CA ASN A 427 -29.37 -44.86 5.39
C ASN A 427 -29.08 -45.87 4.27
N GLU A 428 -27.81 -46.03 3.88
CA GLU A 428 -27.40 -47.04 2.89
C GLU A 428 -27.60 -48.46 3.40
N MET A 429 -27.24 -48.74 4.67
CA MET A 429 -27.48 -50.03 5.30
C MET A 429 -28.97 -50.36 5.37
N ARG A 430 -29.83 -49.36 5.67
CA ARG A 430 -31.29 -49.53 5.63
C ARG A 430 -31.79 -49.85 4.22
N SER A 431 -31.27 -49.18 3.19
CA SER A 431 -31.61 -49.46 1.79
C SER A 431 -31.18 -50.86 1.34
N LEU A 432 -30.00 -51.30 1.75
CA LEU A 432 -29.50 -52.66 1.48
C LEU A 432 -30.33 -53.73 2.18
N GLN A 433 -30.77 -53.48 3.41
CA GLN A 433 -31.64 -54.39 4.15
C GLN A 433 -33.00 -54.54 3.48
N GLU A 434 -33.57 -53.46 2.93
CA GLU A 434 -34.83 -53.49 2.18
C GLU A 434 -34.68 -54.32 0.88
N LYS A 435 -33.59 -54.12 0.14
CA LYS A 435 -33.26 -54.94 -1.06
C LYS A 435 -33.09 -56.43 -0.70
N LEU A 436 -32.41 -56.74 0.40
CA LEU A 436 -32.24 -58.12 0.86
C LEU A 436 -33.59 -58.75 1.22
N THR A 437 -34.45 -58.02 1.92
CA THR A 437 -35.78 -58.52 2.30
C THR A 437 -36.63 -58.82 1.05
N ASN A 438 -36.58 -57.94 0.04
CA ASN A 438 -37.27 -58.12 -1.23
C ASN A 438 -36.74 -59.32 -2.04
N THR A 439 -35.44 -59.60 -2.00
CA THR A 439 -34.87 -60.79 -2.66
C THR A 439 -35.25 -62.08 -1.94
N VAL A 440 -35.28 -62.08 -0.61
CA VAL A 440 -35.71 -63.25 0.18
C VAL A 440 -37.18 -63.57 -0.07
N THR A 441 -38.06 -62.57 -0.17
CA THR A 441 -39.48 -62.79 -0.48
C THR A 441 -39.66 -63.35 -1.89
N LEU A 442 -38.92 -62.82 -2.88
CA LEU A 442 -38.95 -63.32 -4.25
C LEU A 442 -38.46 -64.78 -4.35
N ILE A 443 -37.40 -65.14 -3.63
CA ILE A 443 -36.89 -66.52 -3.57
C ILE A 443 -37.92 -67.45 -2.92
N SER A 444 -38.59 -67.01 -1.86
CA SER A 444 -39.66 -67.77 -1.20
C SER A 444 -40.83 -68.04 -2.16
N GLN A 445 -41.26 -67.02 -2.91
CA GLN A 445 -42.29 -67.16 -3.94
C GLN A 445 -41.88 -68.12 -5.06
N LEU A 446 -40.65 -68.00 -5.57
CA LEU A 446 -40.13 -68.90 -6.60
C LEU A 446 -40.05 -70.36 -6.10
N SER A 447 -39.62 -70.56 -4.86
CA SER A 447 -39.59 -71.88 -4.22
C SER A 447 -40.98 -72.49 -4.12
N SER A 448 -41.99 -71.70 -3.72
CA SER A 448 -43.38 -72.12 -3.69
C SER A 448 -43.89 -72.52 -5.07
N GLN A 449 -43.60 -71.71 -6.11
CA GLN A 449 -44.00 -72.01 -7.48
C GLN A 449 -43.32 -73.28 -8.02
N LEU A 450 -42.04 -73.51 -7.69
CA LEU A 450 -41.33 -74.73 -8.05
C LEU A 450 -41.91 -75.97 -7.36
N ALA A 451 -42.31 -75.85 -6.09
CA ALA A 451 -42.96 -76.93 -5.36
C ALA A 451 -44.31 -77.29 -5.98
N GLU A 452 -45.13 -76.29 -6.30
CA GLU A 452 -46.42 -76.48 -6.96
C GLU A 452 -46.27 -77.08 -8.36
N LEU A 453 -45.31 -76.59 -9.16
CA LEU A 453 -45.00 -77.14 -10.48
C LEU A 453 -44.56 -78.61 -10.39
N LYS A 454 -43.74 -78.95 -9.39
CA LYS A 454 -43.30 -80.34 -9.15
C LYS A 454 -44.51 -81.23 -8.81
N GLU A 455 -45.42 -80.76 -7.99
CA GLU A 455 -46.64 -81.50 -7.64
C GLU A 455 -47.51 -81.74 -8.88
N GLN A 456 -47.78 -80.70 -9.68
CA GLN A 456 -48.52 -80.81 -10.94
C GLN A 456 -47.85 -81.78 -11.93
N MET A 457 -46.52 -81.77 -12.04
CA MET A 457 -45.78 -82.71 -12.88
C MET A 457 -45.91 -84.16 -12.39
N THR A 458 -45.91 -84.38 -11.08
CA THR A 458 -46.12 -85.72 -10.51
C THR A 458 -47.55 -86.21 -10.69
N GLU A 459 -48.55 -85.33 -10.56
CA GLU A 459 -49.94 -85.65 -10.86
C GLU A 459 -50.16 -85.95 -12.35
N GLN A 460 -49.60 -85.15 -13.26
CA GLN A 460 -49.63 -85.44 -14.69
C GLN A 460 -49.01 -86.80 -15.02
N ARG A 461 -47.89 -87.16 -14.36
CA ARG A 461 -47.27 -88.46 -14.53
C ARG A 461 -48.17 -89.60 -14.04
N LYS A 462 -48.84 -89.44 -12.89
CA LYS A 462 -49.84 -90.41 -12.39
C LYS A 462 -51.03 -90.53 -13.33
N ASN A 463 -51.54 -89.42 -13.88
CA ASN A 463 -52.63 -89.43 -14.87
C ASN A 463 -52.21 -90.11 -16.18
N LYS A 464 -50.99 -89.87 -16.68
CA LYS A 464 -50.45 -90.59 -17.85
C LYS A 464 -50.31 -92.09 -17.59
N GLN A 465 -49.87 -92.49 -16.40
CA GLN A 465 -49.82 -93.91 -16.03
C GLN A 465 -51.22 -94.53 -15.98
N ARG A 466 -52.22 -93.84 -15.42
CA ARG A 466 -53.63 -94.29 -15.44
C ARG A 466 -54.17 -94.47 -16.87
N MET A 467 -53.88 -93.54 -17.77
CA MET A 467 -54.24 -93.65 -19.19
C MET A 467 -53.56 -94.85 -19.88
N GLY A 468 -52.32 -95.18 -19.49
CA GLY A 468 -51.59 -96.34 -20.01
C GLY A 468 -52.19 -97.69 -19.61
N PHE A 469 -52.85 -97.80 -18.45
CA PHE A 469 -53.55 -99.02 -18.03
C PHE A 469 -54.90 -99.23 -18.74
N LEU A 470 -55.46 -98.19 -19.35
CA LEU A 470 -56.75 -98.23 -20.07
C LEU A 470 -56.60 -98.47 -21.58
N ALA A 471 -55.37 -98.68 -22.08
CA ALA A 471 -55.13 -99.01 -23.48
C ALA A 471 -55.31 -100.54 -23.71
N PRO A 472 -56.28 -100.97 -24.54
CA PRO A 472 -56.52 -102.40 -24.80
C PRO A 472 -55.44 -103.02 -25.69
N GLN A 473 -54.88 -104.15 -25.27
CA GLN A 473 -54.00 -104.99 -26.09
C GLN A 473 -54.80 -105.58 -27.26
N SER A 474 -54.42 -105.22 -28.49
CA SER A 474 -54.88 -105.89 -29.71
C SER A 474 -53.84 -106.95 -30.12
N ASN A 475 -54.26 -108.22 -30.08
CA ASN A 475 -53.59 -109.32 -30.76
C ASN A 475 -53.95 -109.30 -32.25
N HIS A 476 -52.96 -109.30 -33.15
CA HIS A 476 -53.02 -110.14 -34.34
C HIS A 476 -51.66 -110.44 -34.95
N TYR A 477 -51.62 -111.64 -35.51
CA TYR A 477 -50.53 -112.49 -36.00
C TYR A 477 -49.83 -112.06 -37.31
N ILE A 478 -48.64 -112.65 -37.48
CA ILE A 478 -47.72 -112.86 -38.63
C ILE A 478 -48.43 -113.24 -39.97
N PRO A 479 -47.81 -113.10 -41.18
CA PRO A 479 -46.65 -113.88 -41.69
C PRO A 479 -45.55 -112.95 -42.30
N GLY A 480 -44.29 -113.31 -42.55
CA GLY A 480 -43.72 -114.55 -43.08
C GLY A 480 -43.19 -114.30 -44.51
N ASN A 481 -41.97 -113.75 -44.63
CA ASN A 481 -40.87 -114.15 -45.52
C ASN A 481 -39.63 -113.29 -45.24
#